data_AF-A0A2N1PG99-F1
#
_entry.id   AF-A0A2N1PG99-F1
#
_cell.length_a   1.000
_cell.length_b   1.000
_cell.length_c   1.000
_cell.angle_alpha   90.00
_cell.angle_beta   90.00
_cell.angle_gamma   90.00
#
_symmetry.space_group_name_H-M   'P 1'
#
loop_
_entity.id
_entity.type
_entity.pdbx_description
1 polymer ?
#
loop_
_entity_poly.entity_id
_entity_poly.type
_entity_poly.pdbx_seq_one_letter_code
_entity_poly.pdbx_strand_id
1 'polypeptide(L)'
;GSLGLDVYEEEDNLFFRDLSNSMIHDDVFARLLTFPNVVVTGHQAFFTQEALTEIARITIENISSFDANGKSAYPVSVEKIV
;
A
#
# COMPACT_ATOMS: atom_id res chain seq x y z
N GLY A 1 9.69 -20.56 -14.49
CA GLY A 1 9.41 -19.95 -13.18
C GLY A 1 8.21 -19.03 -13.31
N SER A 2 7.71 -18.51 -12.19
CA SER A 2 6.57 -17.58 -12.13
C SER A 2 6.92 -16.37 -11.26
N LEU A 3 6.24 -15.25 -11.46
CA LEU A 3 6.48 -13.99 -10.73
C LEU A 3 5.17 -13.42 -10.19
N GLY A 4 5.17 -13.01 -8.93
CA GLY A 4 4.10 -12.24 -8.31
C GLY A 4 4.67 -10.92 -7.78
N LEU A 5 4.05 -9.79 -8.15
CA LEU A 5 4.43 -8.46 -7.69
C LEU A 5 3.22 -7.82 -7.02
N ASP A 6 3.36 -7.38 -5.76
CA ASP A 6 2.40 -6.48 -5.13
C ASP A 6 2.90 -5.03 -5.12
N VAL A 7 4.19 -4.82 -5.31
CA VAL A 7 4.81 -3.50 -5.42
C VAL A 7 5.63 -3.42 -6.70
N TYR A 8 5.72 -2.23 -7.26
CA TYR A 8 6.54 -1.92 -8.42
C TYR A 8 7.26 -0.59 -8.21
N GLU A 9 8.53 -0.50 -8.63
CA GLU A 9 9.39 0.65 -8.31
C GLU A 9 8.81 1.99 -8.77
N GLU A 10 8.17 2.01 -9.95
CA GLU A 10 7.57 3.21 -10.56
C GLU A 10 6.03 3.19 -10.46
N GLU A 11 5.47 2.68 -9.34
CA GLU A 11 4.03 2.47 -9.19
C GLU A 11 3.19 3.74 -9.02
N ASP A 12 3.78 4.87 -8.65
CA ASP A 12 3.08 6.12 -8.26
C ASP A 12 2.06 6.63 -9.29
N ASN A 13 2.32 6.41 -10.58
CA ASN A 13 1.44 6.82 -11.68
C ASN A 13 0.54 5.70 -12.20
N LEU A 14 0.72 4.47 -11.72
CA LEU A 14 0.06 3.25 -12.19
C LEU A 14 -0.99 2.75 -11.20
N PHE A 15 -0.66 2.68 -9.92
CA PHE A 15 -1.52 2.09 -8.89
C PHE A 15 -2.55 3.10 -8.37
N PHE A 16 -3.65 2.56 -7.82
CA PHE A 16 -4.75 3.34 -7.26
C PHE A 16 -5.43 4.33 -8.24
N ARG A 17 -5.32 4.07 -9.54
CA ARG A 17 -5.96 4.86 -10.62
C ARG A 17 -6.61 3.92 -11.63
N ASP A 18 -7.67 4.39 -12.29
CA ASP A 18 -8.25 3.68 -13.44
C ASP A 18 -7.54 4.13 -14.72
N LEU A 19 -6.76 3.23 -15.31
CA LEU A 19 -6.03 3.43 -16.56
C LEU A 19 -6.57 2.57 -17.71
N SER A 20 -7.77 2.00 -17.57
CA SER A 20 -8.36 1.09 -18.56
C SER A 20 -8.49 1.69 -19.97
N ASN A 21 -8.66 3.02 -20.07
CA ASN A 21 -8.77 3.77 -21.32
C ASN A 21 -7.51 4.59 -21.66
N SER A 22 -6.43 4.37 -20.93
CA SER A 22 -5.19 5.14 -21.04
C SER A 22 -4.08 4.25 -21.60
N MET A 23 -3.18 4.83 -22.39
CA MET A 23 -1.95 4.14 -22.79
C MET A 23 -0.98 4.13 -21.60
N ILE A 24 -0.48 2.95 -21.24
CA ILE A 24 0.60 2.80 -20.28
C ILE A 24 1.92 3.04 -21.02
N HIS A 25 2.65 4.09 -20.63
CA HIS A 25 3.94 4.46 -21.24
C HIS A 25 5.14 3.76 -20.62
N ASP A 26 4.96 3.07 -19.50
CA ASP A 26 6.00 2.24 -18.89
C ASP A 26 6.12 0.92 -19.66
N ASP A 27 7.12 0.83 -20.53
CA ASP A 27 7.38 -0.33 -21.37
C ASP A 27 7.73 -1.59 -20.57
N VAL A 28 8.31 -1.46 -19.37
CA VAL A 28 8.66 -2.60 -18.52
C VAL A 28 7.39 -3.15 -17.89
N PHE A 29 6.59 -2.28 -17.27
CA PHE A 29 5.32 -2.65 -16.67
C PHE A 29 4.35 -3.23 -17.71
N ALA A 30 4.20 -2.57 -18.85
CA ALA A 30 3.36 -3.04 -19.95
C ALA A 30 3.78 -4.44 -20.41
N ARG A 31 5.08 -4.71 -20.53
CA ARG A 31 5.59 -6.03 -20.89
C ARG A 31 5.33 -7.08 -19.82
N LEU A 32 5.51 -6.75 -18.55
CA LEU A 32 5.21 -7.65 -17.43
C LEU A 32 3.75 -8.12 -17.47
N LEU A 33 2.81 -7.23 -17.76
CA LEU A 33 1.39 -7.56 -17.89
C LEU A 33 1.06 -8.50 -19.06
N THR A 34 1.96 -8.67 -20.04
CA THR A 34 1.73 -9.60 -21.17
C THR A 34 2.11 -11.05 -20.88
N PHE A 35 2.89 -11.31 -19.83
CA PHE A 35 3.39 -12.65 -19.55
C PHE A 35 2.35 -13.49 -18.81
N PRO A 36 2.01 -14.70 -19.29
CA PRO A 36 0.97 -15.53 -18.67
C PRO A 36 1.37 -16.10 -17.31
N ASN A 37 2.65 -16.01 -16.94
CA ASN A 37 3.21 -16.47 -15.67
C ASN A 37 3.55 -15.32 -14.71
N VAL A 38 3.03 -14.12 -14.97
CA VAL A 38 3.18 -12.93 -14.14
C VAL A 38 1.81 -12.50 -13.60
N VAL A 39 1.73 -12.28 -12.29
CA VAL A 39 0.57 -11.64 -11.66
C VAL A 39 1.05 -10.38 -10.95
N VAL A 40 0.34 -9.28 -11.18
CA VAL A 40 0.62 -7.99 -10.53
C VAL A 40 -0.63 -7.56 -9.78
N THR A 41 -0.47 -7.21 -8.51
CA THR A 41 -1.46 -6.53 -7.67
C THR A 41 -0.92 -5.17 -7.25
N GLY A 42 -1.81 -4.22 -6.98
CA GLY A 42 -1.44 -2.82 -6.74
C GLY A 42 -1.37 -2.50 -5.26
N HIS A 43 -0.29 -2.88 -4.59
CA HIS A 43 0.00 -2.59 -3.18
C HIS A 43 -1.18 -2.98 -2.27
N GLN A 44 -1.72 -4.17 -2.52
CA GLN A 44 -2.97 -4.70 -1.96
C GLN A 44 -2.74 -5.87 -1.01
N ALA A 45 -1.49 -6.28 -0.74
CA ALA A 45 -1.21 -7.38 0.19
C ALA A 45 -1.77 -7.11 1.60
N PHE A 46 -1.90 -5.85 2.01
CA PHE A 46 -2.50 -5.46 3.30
C PHE A 46 -4.03 -5.49 3.31
N PHE A 47 -4.69 -5.68 2.17
CA PHE A 47 -6.14 -5.46 2.02
C PHE A 47 -6.96 -6.66 2.50
N THR A 48 -6.77 -7.04 3.77
CA THR A 48 -7.53 -8.09 4.47
C THR A 48 -8.46 -7.50 5.52
N GLN A 49 -9.50 -8.24 5.90
CA GLN A 49 -10.43 -7.81 6.94
C GLN A 49 -9.70 -7.58 8.27
N GLU A 50 -8.77 -8.47 8.62
CA GLU A 50 -8.00 -8.42 9.85
C GLU A 50 -7.09 -7.19 9.88
N ALA A 51 -6.33 -6.95 8.82
CA ALA A 51 -5.40 -5.83 8.75
C ALA A 51 -6.14 -4.49 8.80
N LEU A 52 -7.23 -4.33 8.03
CA LEU A 52 -8.03 -3.11 8.05
C LEU A 52 -8.71 -2.88 9.41
N THR A 53 -9.18 -3.94 10.05
CA THR A 53 -9.77 -3.86 11.39
C THR A 53 -8.73 -3.38 12.41
N GLU A 54 -7.52 -3.95 12.39
CA GLU A 54 -6.46 -3.54 13.31
C GLU A 54 -5.93 -2.13 13.01
N ILE A 55 -5.79 -1.74 11.74
CA ILE A 55 -5.44 -0.37 11.36
C ILE A 55 -6.45 0.60 11.97
N ALA A 56 -7.76 0.37 11.74
CA ALA A 56 -8.80 1.24 12.28
C ALA A 56 -8.79 1.27 13.81
N ARG A 57 -8.64 0.11 14.46
CA ARG A 57 -8.60 -0.02 15.92
C ARG A 57 -7.44 0.78 16.52
N ILE A 58 -6.23 0.59 16.00
CA ILE A 58 -5.00 1.26 16.47
C ILE A 58 -5.07 2.76 16.18
N THR A 59 -5.60 3.18 15.03
CA THR A 59 -5.80 4.60 14.72
C THR A 59 -6.71 5.27 15.74
N ILE A 60 -7.86 4.66 16.06
CA ILE A 60 -8.80 5.19 17.05
C ILE A 60 -8.17 5.20 18.45
N GLU A 61 -7.45 4.14 18.83
CA GLU A 61 -6.76 4.04 20.12
C GLU A 61 -5.69 5.13 20.29
N ASN A 62 -4.94 5.42 19.23
CA ASN A 62 -3.94 6.49 19.22
C ASN A 62 -4.58 7.87 19.43
N ILE A 63 -5.65 8.16 18.69
CA ILE A 63 -6.37 9.45 18.79
C ILE A 63 -6.98 9.60 20.19
N SER A 64 -7.65 8.56 20.69
CA SER A 64 -8.31 8.59 22.00
C SER A 64 -7.30 8.75 23.14
N SER A 65 -6.16 8.05 23.06
CA SER A 65 -5.09 8.19 24.05
C SER A 65 -4.47 9.58 24.04
N PHE A 66 -4.31 10.16 22.85
CA PHE A 66 -3.80 11.52 22.70
C PHE A 66 -4.75 12.56 23.30
N ASP A 67 -6.04 12.44 23.02
CA ASP A 67 -7.07 13.33 23.58
C ASP A 67 -7.10 13.27 25.11
N ALA A 68 -7.02 12.06 25.68
CA ALA A 68 -7.07 11.87 27.14
C ALA A 68 -5.78 12.28 27.87
N ASN A 69 -4.61 11.98 27.28
CA ASN A 69 -3.33 11.99 28.00
C ASN A 69 -2.26 12.91 27.38
N GLY A 70 -2.57 13.57 26.25
CA GLY A 70 -1.62 14.36 25.47
C GLY A 70 -0.57 13.51 24.72
N LYS A 71 -0.74 12.17 24.68
CA LYS A 71 0.18 11.23 24.02
C LYS A 71 -0.58 10.08 23.36
N SER A 72 -0.25 9.76 22.12
CA SER A 72 -0.78 8.57 21.44
C SER A 72 -0.30 7.28 22.12
N ALA A 73 -1.08 6.20 22.03
CA ALA A 73 -0.71 4.89 22.57
C ALA A 73 0.58 4.33 21.95
N TYR A 74 0.76 4.56 20.64
CA TYR A 74 1.90 4.10 19.85
C TYR A 74 2.58 5.30 19.17
N PRO A 75 3.36 6.11 19.90
CA PRO A 75 3.99 7.30 19.35
C PRO A 75 5.17 6.97 18.43
N VAL A 76 5.26 7.68 17.31
CA VAL A 76 6.46 7.72 16.46
C VAL A 76 7.26 8.95 16.87
N SER A 77 8.46 8.75 17.39
CA SER A 77 9.34 9.83 17.82
C SER A 77 10.19 10.35 16.65
N VAL A 78 10.63 11.60 16.75
CA VAL A 78 11.45 12.25 15.70
C VAL A 78 12.75 11.51 15.42
N GLU A 79 13.30 10.79 16.42
CA GLU A 79 14.50 9.97 16.25
C GLU A 79 14.25 8.71 15.38
N LYS A 80 12.98 8.36 15.13
CA LYS A 80 12.58 7.23 14.29
C LYS A 80 12.19 7.62 12.86
N ILE A 81 12.35 8.89 12.47
CA ILE A 81 11.99 9.40 11.13
C ILE A 81 13.20 9.33 10.15
N VAL A 82 14.31 8.72 10.56
CA VAL A 82 15.54 8.59 9.74
C VAL A 82 15.46 7.42 8.78
#